data_AF-A0A8K0T409-F1
#
_entry.id   AF-A0A8K0T409-F1
#
_cell.length_a   1.000
_cell.length_b   1.000
_cell.length_c   1.000
_cell.angle_alpha   90.00
_cell.angle_beta   90.00
_cell.angle_gamma   90.00
#
_symmetry.space_group_name_H-M   'P 1'
#
loop_
_entity.id
_entity.type
_entity.pdbx_description
1 polymer ?
#
loop_
_entity_poly.entity_id
_entity_poly.type
_entity_poly.pdbx_seq_one_letter_code
_entity_poly.pdbx_strand_id
1 'polypeptide(L)'
;MSRGPLPSKLHLLSSLPGCSEGDKVRFLGCIASYSTQHAVLSLQHPCPKGTNVTAFVNVQLLLPALNSELTNVGEWINVIGYVTSHSGSRPTNEPRPPITSSVHIKAMMIWPTGPLDLQFVQGALFNRQGSRDGVLEVHAEQR
;
A
#
# COMPACT_ATOMS: atom_id res chain seq x y z
N MET A 1 -30.73 -17.15 0.56
CA MET A 1 -29.43 -16.96 1.24
C MET A 1 -28.78 -15.70 0.70
N SER A 2 -29.07 -14.54 1.29
CA SER A 2 -28.47 -13.26 0.91
C SER A 2 -26.99 -13.27 1.32
N ARG A 3 -26.12 -13.73 0.43
CA ARG A 3 -24.68 -13.46 0.55
C ARG A 3 -24.51 -11.97 0.28
N GLY A 4 -24.52 -11.18 1.34
CA GLY A 4 -24.10 -9.79 1.28
C GLY A 4 -22.72 -9.67 0.63
N PRO A 5 -22.36 -8.49 0.11
CA PRO A 5 -21.10 -8.29 -0.58
C PRO A 5 -19.93 -8.76 0.31
N LEU A 6 -18.97 -9.48 -0.29
CA LEU A 6 -17.84 -10.07 0.43
C LEU A 6 -17.20 -9.02 1.37
N PRO A 7 -16.94 -9.33 2.65
CA PRO A 7 -16.24 -8.41 3.53
C PRO A 7 -14.85 -8.13 2.96
N SER A 8 -14.45 -6.85 2.92
CA SER A 8 -13.08 -6.49 2.53
C SER A 8 -12.12 -6.85 3.65
N LYS A 9 -10.95 -7.39 3.29
CA LYS A 9 -9.87 -7.69 4.25
C LYS A 9 -8.88 -6.54 4.28
N LEU A 10 -8.40 -6.19 5.47
CA LEU A 10 -7.34 -5.18 5.61
C LEU A 10 -5.99 -5.82 5.24
N HIS A 11 -5.31 -5.22 4.28
CA HIS A 11 -4.01 -5.66 3.77
C HIS A 11 -2.97 -4.55 3.92
N LEU A 12 -1.74 -4.94 4.22
CA LEU A 12 -0.58 -4.06 4.08
C LEU A 12 -0.28 -3.89 2.59
N LEU A 13 0.16 -2.71 2.15
CA LEU A 13 0.47 -2.47 0.74
C LEU A 13 1.45 -3.52 0.18
N SER A 14 2.44 -3.93 0.97
CA SER A 14 3.43 -4.95 0.59
C SER A 14 2.88 -6.37 0.48
N SER A 15 1.71 -6.65 1.06
CA SER A 15 1.05 -7.96 0.97
C SER A 15 0.11 -8.08 -0.24
N LEU A 16 -0.23 -6.95 -0.88
CA LEU A 16 -1.14 -6.92 -2.03
C LEU A 16 -0.66 -7.73 -3.25
N PRO A 17 0.65 -7.83 -3.56
CA PRO A 17 1.12 -8.68 -4.65
C PRO A 17 0.82 -10.18 -4.45
N GLY A 18 0.51 -10.62 -3.22
CA GLY A 18 0.10 -11.99 -2.92
C GLY A 18 -1.41 -12.24 -3.04
N CYS A 19 -2.21 -11.20 -3.29
CA CYS A 19 -3.66 -11.34 -3.48
C CYS A 19 -3.98 -11.83 -4.90
N SER A 20 -5.04 -12.63 -5.02
CA SER A 20 -5.51 -13.14 -6.30
C SER A 20 -6.37 -12.12 -7.03
N GLU A 21 -6.45 -12.22 -8.35
CA GLU A 21 -7.41 -11.43 -9.13
C GLU A 21 -8.83 -11.65 -8.60
N GLY A 22 -9.61 -10.56 -8.50
CA GLY A 22 -10.96 -10.58 -7.97
C GLY A 22 -11.04 -10.51 -6.44
N ASP A 23 -9.91 -10.55 -5.72
CA ASP A 23 -9.91 -10.36 -4.27
C ASP A 23 -10.31 -8.93 -3.90
N LYS A 24 -11.23 -8.82 -2.94
CA LYS A 24 -11.65 -7.54 -2.37
C LYS A 24 -10.69 -7.13 -1.27
N VAL A 25 -9.90 -6.09 -1.53
CA VAL A 25 -8.87 -5.59 -0.63
C VAL A 25 -9.28 -4.25 -0.02
N ARG A 26 -8.88 -4.04 1.23
CA ARG A 26 -8.85 -2.74 1.91
C ARG A 26 -7.43 -2.45 2.32
N PHE A 27 -6.88 -1.30 1.97
CA PHE A 27 -5.52 -0.95 2.34
C PHE A 27 -5.35 0.56 2.47
N LEU A 28 -4.24 0.96 3.08
CA LEU A 28 -3.83 2.35 3.24
C LEU A 28 -2.62 2.61 2.31
N GLY A 29 -2.62 3.74 1.62
CA GLY A 29 -1.51 4.14 0.76
C GLY A 29 -1.30 5.65 0.73
N CYS A 30 -0.05 6.06 0.57
CA CYS A 30 0.33 7.44 0.35
C CYS A 30 0.31 7.72 -1.16
N ILE A 31 -0.32 8.82 -1.58
CA ILE A 31 -0.40 9.22 -2.97
C ILE A 31 0.99 9.67 -3.43
N ALA A 32 1.57 8.93 -4.38
CA ALA A 32 2.82 9.28 -5.03
C ALA A 32 2.59 10.10 -6.31
N SER A 33 1.54 9.75 -7.07
CA SER A 33 1.16 10.50 -8.27
C SER A 33 -0.29 10.21 -8.68
N TYR A 34 -0.86 11.11 -9.49
CA TYR A 34 -2.17 10.95 -10.11
C TYR A 34 -2.09 11.20 -11.61
N SER A 35 -2.55 10.23 -12.42
CA SER A 35 -2.71 10.39 -13.86
C SER A 35 -4.17 10.68 -14.18
N THR A 36 -4.46 11.92 -14.58
CA THR A 36 -5.80 12.34 -15.03
C THR A 36 -6.21 11.67 -16.34
N GLN A 37 -5.25 11.40 -17.23
CA GLN A 37 -5.48 10.76 -18.53
C GLN A 37 -6.06 9.34 -18.38
N HIS A 38 -5.59 8.59 -17.39
CA HIS A 38 -6.00 7.20 -17.16
C HIS A 38 -6.89 7.01 -15.93
N ALA A 39 -7.15 8.09 -15.18
CA ALA A 39 -7.80 8.06 -13.86
C ALA A 39 -7.15 7.02 -12.92
N VAL A 40 -5.82 7.05 -12.83
CA VAL A 40 -5.04 6.11 -12.00
C VAL A 40 -4.24 6.88 -10.94
N LEU A 41 -4.41 6.50 -9.68
CA LEU A 41 -3.56 6.91 -8.56
C LEU A 41 -2.45 5.88 -8.36
N SER A 42 -1.23 6.35 -8.20
CA SER A 42 -0.10 5.52 -7.79
C SER A 42 0.06 5.67 -6.28
N LEU A 43 -0.15 4.59 -5.54
CA LEU A 43 -0.03 4.56 -4.09
C LEU A 43 1.22 3.79 -3.68
N GLN A 44 1.98 4.38 -2.77
CA GLN A 44 3.20 3.82 -2.22
C GLN A 44 3.16 3.84 -0.70
N HIS A 45 4.02 3.02 -0.08
CA HIS A 45 4.19 3.03 1.36
C HIS A 45 5.64 3.43 1.68
N PRO A 46 5.89 4.58 2.32
CA PRO A 46 7.24 5.03 2.64
C PRO A 46 7.96 4.15 3.69
N CYS A 47 7.26 3.20 4.34
CA CYS A 47 7.90 2.34 5.35
C CYS A 47 7.35 0.91 5.52
N PRO A 48 8.15 -0.13 5.75
CA PRO A 48 9.59 -0.13 5.97
C PRO A 48 10.40 0.21 4.71
N LYS A 49 11.56 0.84 4.88
CA LYS A 49 12.53 1.07 3.81
C LYS A 49 12.91 -0.29 3.22
N GLY A 50 12.44 -0.58 1.99
CA GLY A 50 12.68 -1.87 1.31
C GLY A 50 11.45 -2.48 0.64
N THR A 51 10.23 -2.07 1.01
CA THR A 51 9.02 -2.48 0.27
C THR A 51 8.81 -1.61 -0.96
N ASN A 52 9.38 -2.04 -2.08
CA ASN A 52 9.21 -1.45 -3.41
C ASN A 52 7.86 -1.86 -4.03
N VAL A 53 6.76 -1.70 -3.29
CA VAL A 53 5.42 -2.05 -3.80
C VAL A 53 4.66 -0.79 -4.18
N THR A 54 4.19 -0.75 -5.43
CA THR A 54 3.35 0.34 -5.95
C THR A 54 1.98 -0.23 -6.32
N ALA A 55 0.93 0.32 -5.72
CA ALA A 55 -0.44 -0.01 -6.11
C ALA A 55 -0.97 1.02 -7.10
N PHE A 56 -1.34 0.56 -8.30
CA PHE A 56 -2.01 1.36 -9.32
C PHE A 56 -3.52 1.23 -9.13
N VAL A 57 -4.14 2.29 -8.65
CA VAL A 57 -5.55 2.31 -8.28
C VAL A 57 -6.33 3.07 -9.35
N ASN A 58 -7.10 2.35 -10.16
CA ASN A 58 -8.04 2.94 -11.11
C ASN A 58 -9.25 3.51 -10.35
N VAL A 59 -9.43 4.82 -10.44
CA VAL A 59 -10.49 5.60 -9.78
C VAL A 59 -11.54 6.11 -10.76
N GLN A 60 -11.63 5.53 -11.97
CA GLN A 60 -12.58 5.94 -13.01
C GLN A 60 -14.04 5.97 -12.51
N LEU A 61 -14.41 5.02 -11.66
CA LEU A 61 -15.76 4.94 -11.08
C LEU A 61 -16.04 5.99 -9.99
N LEU A 62 -14.98 6.65 -9.49
CA LEU A 62 -15.02 7.57 -8.35
C LEU A 62 -14.72 9.01 -8.74
N LEU A 63 -14.51 9.30 -10.03
CA LEU A 63 -14.20 10.65 -10.54
C LEU A 63 -15.12 11.75 -9.97
N PRO A 64 -16.45 11.58 -9.86
CA PRO A 64 -17.32 12.62 -9.32
C PRO A 64 -17.09 12.93 -7.83
N ALA A 65 -16.48 12.00 -7.09
CA ALA A 65 -16.20 12.13 -5.66
C ALA A 65 -14.73 12.52 -5.38
N LEU A 66 -13.89 12.68 -6.41
CA LEU A 66 -12.50 13.11 -6.23
C LEU A 66 -12.44 14.59 -5.87
N ASN A 67 -11.64 14.89 -4.85
CA ASN A 67 -11.28 16.24 -4.44
C ASN A 67 -9.75 16.33 -4.27
N SER A 68 -9.24 17.52 -3.94
CA SER A 68 -7.79 17.73 -3.77
C SER A 68 -7.17 16.82 -2.71
N GLU A 69 -7.87 16.52 -1.61
CA GLU A 69 -7.39 15.63 -0.54
C GLU A 69 -7.20 14.18 -1.01
N LEU A 70 -7.94 13.78 -2.06
CA LEU A 70 -7.89 12.44 -2.64
C LEU A 70 -6.94 12.34 -3.85
N THR A 71 -6.31 13.45 -4.26
CA THR A 71 -5.42 13.50 -5.43
C THR A 71 -4.05 14.15 -5.16
N ASN A 72 -3.90 14.87 -4.04
CA ASN A 72 -2.66 15.55 -3.69
C ASN A 72 -1.57 14.55 -3.30
N VAL A 73 -0.37 14.76 -3.84
CA VAL A 73 0.81 13.96 -3.50
C VAL A 73 1.16 14.14 -2.04
N GLY A 74 1.46 13.04 -1.35
CA GLY A 74 1.77 13.01 0.08
C GLY A 74 0.57 12.72 1.00
N GLU A 75 -0.65 12.82 0.47
CA GLU A 75 -1.85 12.51 1.24
C GLU A 75 -2.04 11.01 1.44
N TRP A 76 -2.55 10.65 2.61
CA TRP A 76 -2.81 9.26 2.98
C TRP A 76 -4.28 8.92 2.80
N ILE A 77 -4.56 7.97 1.91
CA ILE A 77 -5.92 7.56 1.60
C ILE A 77 -6.15 6.09 1.92
N ASN A 78 -7.37 5.80 2.38
CA ASN A 78 -7.87 4.45 2.47
C ASN A 78 -8.52 4.08 1.14
N VAL A 79 -8.30 2.86 0.70
CA VAL A 79 -8.86 2.33 -0.54
C VAL A 79 -9.55 1.00 -0.25
N ILE A 80 -10.77 0.85 -0.76
CA ILE A 80 -11.41 -0.44 -0.96
C ILE A 80 -11.56 -0.66 -2.46
N GLY A 81 -11.08 -1.81 -2.94
CA GLY A 81 -11.15 -2.15 -4.35
C GLY A 81 -10.97 -3.64 -4.60
N TYR A 82 -10.99 -4.00 -5.87
CA TYR A 82 -10.72 -5.36 -6.32
C TYR A 82 -9.39 -5.42 -7.03
N VAL A 83 -8.60 -6.45 -6.75
CA VAL A 83 -7.38 -6.72 -7.51
C VAL A 83 -7.76 -7.11 -8.92
N THR A 84 -7.10 -6.51 -9.90
CA THR A 84 -7.33 -6.78 -11.33
C THR A 84 -6.06 -7.34 -11.96
N SER A 85 -6.18 -8.30 -12.86
CA SER A 85 -5.03 -8.76 -13.64
C SER A 85 -4.47 -7.62 -14.49
N HIS A 86 -3.15 -7.50 -14.49
CA HIS A 86 -2.45 -6.62 -15.41
C HIS A 86 -2.52 -7.23 -16.81
N SER A 87 -3.31 -6.66 -17.72
CA SER A 87 -3.32 -7.07 -19.12
C SER A 87 -2.11 -6.57 -19.93
N GLY A 88 -1.08 -6.02 -19.28
CA GLY A 88 0.13 -5.53 -19.94
C GLY A 88 1.24 -6.58 -19.85
N SER A 89 1.39 -7.34 -20.92
CA SER A 89 2.65 -8.01 -21.22
C SER A 89 3.76 -6.95 -21.22
N ARG A 90 4.63 -6.95 -20.22
CA ARG A 90 5.89 -6.21 -20.31
C ARG A 90 6.72 -6.86 -21.42
N PRO A 91 7.10 -6.15 -22.50
CA PRO A 91 8.00 -6.71 -23.50
C PRO A 91 9.33 -7.06 -22.82
N THR A 92 9.80 -8.27 -23.09
CA THR A 92 10.80 -9.03 -22.33
C THR A 92 12.23 -8.46 -22.37
N ASN A 93 12.47 -7.25 -22.87
CA ASN A 93 13.82 -6.80 -23.28
C ASN A 93 14.35 -5.49 -22.64
N GLU A 94 13.78 -5.01 -21.54
CA GLU A 94 14.27 -3.80 -20.85
C GLU A 94 15.07 -4.15 -19.57
N PRO A 95 16.28 -3.57 -19.34
CA PRO A 95 17.10 -3.80 -18.16
C PRO A 95 16.27 -3.63 -16.87
N ARG A 96 16.25 -4.67 -16.05
CA ARG A 96 15.41 -4.78 -14.84
C ARG A 96 15.80 -3.70 -13.81
N PRO A 97 14.97 -2.67 -13.56
CA PRO A 97 15.13 -1.84 -12.37
C PRO A 97 14.88 -2.71 -11.13
N PRO A 98 15.31 -2.30 -9.92
CA PRO A 98 15.16 -3.10 -8.71
C PRO A 98 13.71 -3.59 -8.57
N ILE A 99 13.58 -4.83 -8.10
CA ILE A 99 12.36 -5.66 -8.01
C ILE A 99 11.22 -4.85 -7.37
N THR A 100 10.49 -4.11 -8.18
CA THR A 100 9.33 -3.32 -7.79
C THR A 100 8.12 -4.17 -8.10
N SER A 101 7.40 -4.61 -7.07
CA SER A 101 6.17 -5.36 -7.27
C SER A 101 5.03 -4.37 -7.50
N SER A 102 4.34 -4.46 -8.63
CA SER A 102 3.16 -3.64 -8.89
C SER A 102 1.89 -4.46 -8.73
N VAL A 103 0.83 -3.81 -8.27
CA VAL A 103 -0.52 -4.39 -8.21
C VAL A 103 -1.52 -3.41 -8.81
N HIS A 104 -2.47 -3.92 -9.59
CA HIS A 104 -3.53 -3.10 -10.18
C HIS A 104 -4.84 -3.33 -9.44
N ILE A 105 -5.52 -2.25 -9.12
CA ILE A 105 -6.71 -2.27 -8.28
C ILE A 105 -7.77 -1.39 -8.90
N LYS A 106 -8.98 -1.92 -9.03
CA LYS A 106 -10.16 -1.14 -9.39
C LYS A 106 -10.84 -0.66 -8.11
N ALA A 107 -10.79 0.65 -7.88
CA ALA A 107 -11.37 1.23 -6.67
C ALA A 107 -12.90 1.25 -6.72
N MET A 108 -13.50 0.95 -5.58
CA MET A 108 -14.94 1.05 -5.33
C MET A 108 -15.26 2.13 -4.29
N MET A 109 -14.31 2.44 -3.41
CA MET A 109 -14.45 3.49 -2.41
C MET A 109 -13.06 3.97 -2.00
N ILE A 110 -12.90 5.29 -1.89
CA ILE A 110 -11.71 5.92 -1.33
C ILE A 110 -12.13 7.02 -0.37
N TRP A 111 -11.32 7.27 0.66
CA TRP A 111 -11.53 8.37 1.58
C TRP A 111 -10.20 8.81 2.22
N PRO A 112 -10.06 10.10 2.59
CA PRO A 112 -8.89 10.58 3.32
C PRO A 112 -8.80 9.88 4.67
N THR A 113 -7.58 9.62 5.15
CA THR A 113 -7.38 9.03 6.48
C THR A 113 -7.66 10.01 7.62
N GLY A 114 -7.72 11.31 7.31
CA GLY A 114 -7.70 12.37 8.30
C GLY A 114 -6.28 12.65 8.80
N PRO A 115 -6.12 13.44 9.89
CA PRO A 115 -4.81 13.74 10.46
C PRO A 115 -4.11 12.44 10.88
N LEU A 116 -3.21 11.97 10.03
CA LEU A 116 -2.36 10.84 10.35
C LEU A 116 -1.22 11.41 11.20
N ASP A 117 -1.15 11.01 12.47
CA ASP A 117 -0.03 11.39 13.31
C ASP A 117 1.25 10.73 12.76
N LEU A 118 2.00 11.50 11.96
CA LEU A 118 3.28 11.10 11.40
C LEU A 118 4.25 10.66 12.51
N GLN A 119 4.10 11.18 13.74
CA GLN A 119 4.90 10.76 14.90
C GLN A 119 4.57 9.33 15.34
N PHE A 120 3.35 8.84 15.15
CA PHE A 120 2.99 7.45 15.45
C PHE A 120 3.58 6.48 14.42
N VAL A 121 3.54 6.87 13.13
CA VAL A 121 4.20 6.10 12.06
C VAL A 121 5.72 6.10 12.26
N GLN A 122 6.33 7.26 12.59
CA GLN A 122 7.77 7.37 12.87
C GLN A 122 8.18 6.68 14.18
N GLY A 123 7.36 6.73 15.22
CA GLY A 123 7.60 6.08 16.52
C GLY A 123 7.50 4.56 16.46
N ALA A 124 6.57 4.02 15.68
CA ALA A 124 6.49 2.58 15.39
C ALA A 124 7.72 2.06 14.62
N LEU A 125 8.41 2.94 13.87
CA LEU A 125 9.67 2.63 13.20
C LEU A 125 10.87 2.67 14.17
N PHE A 126 10.91 3.66 15.07
CA PHE A 126 11.98 3.78 16.06
C PHE A 126 11.98 2.60 17.04
N ASN A 127 10.81 2.17 17.52
CA ASN A 127 10.72 1.09 18.52
C ASN A 127 11.07 -0.31 17.99
N ARG A 128 11.15 -0.50 16.66
CA ARG A 128 11.56 -1.77 16.05
C ARG A 128 13.04 -1.85 15.68
N GLN A 129 13.72 -0.71 15.55
CA GLN A 129 15.16 -0.66 15.27
C GLN A 129 16.00 -0.84 16.54
N GLY A 130 15.45 -0.56 17.73
CA GLY A 130 16.15 -0.67 19.03
C GLY A 130 16.17 -2.06 19.69
N SER A 131 15.64 -3.11 19.05
CA SER A 131 15.52 -4.46 19.65
C SER A 131 16.35 -5.51 18.89
N ARG A 132 17.55 -5.16 18.42
CA ARG A 132 18.52 -6.12 17.86
C ARG A 132 19.96 -5.98 18.34
N ASP A 133 20.32 -4.95 19.09
CA ASP A 133 21.65 -4.86 19.72
C ASP A 133 21.52 -4.97 21.24
N GLY A 134 21.54 -6.21 21.71
CA GLY A 134 21.50 -6.58 23.12
C GLY A 134 22.07 -7.97 23.32
N VAL A 135 23.24 -8.25 22.75
CA VAL A 135 24.10 -9.33 23.23
C VAL A 135 24.71 -8.82 24.53
N LEU A 136 24.16 -9.26 25.64
CA LEU A 136 24.88 -9.32 26.91
C LEU A 136 24.88 -10.79 27.32
N GLU A 137 26.00 -11.43 27.01
CA GLU A 137 26.47 -12.64 27.69
C GLU A 137 26.23 -12.48 29.20
N VAL A 138 25.37 -13.33 29.73
CA VAL A 138 25.37 -13.67 31.16
C VAL A 138 26.17 -14.96 31.31
N HIS A 139 27.50 -14.84 31.26
CA HIS A 139 28.35 -15.88 31.83
C HIS A 139 28.48 -15.62 33.34
N ALA A 140 27.77 -16.45 34.08
CA ALA A 140 28.00 -16.69 35.49
C ALA A 140 29.41 -17.26 35.70
N GLU A 141 30.10 -16.86 36.77
CA GLU A 141 30.90 -17.78 37.59
C GLU A 141 31.21 -17.14 38.96
N GLN A 142 30.81 -17.87 40.01
CA GLN A 142 31.27 -17.82 41.41
C GLN A 142 32.79 -17.53 41.57
N ARG A 143 33.17 -16.67 42.52
CA ARG A 143 33.60 -17.03 43.90
C ARG A 143 34.15 -15.83 44.67
#